data_AF-A0A8H5HUV9-F1
#
_entry.id   AF-A0A8H5HUV9-F1
#
_cell.length_a   1.000
_cell.length_b   1.000
_cell.length_c   1.000
_cell.angle_alpha   90.00
_cell.angle_beta   90.00
_cell.angle_gamma   90.00
#
_symmetry.space_group_name_H-M   'P 1'
#
loop_
_entity.id
_entity.type
_entity.pdbx_description
1 polymer ?
#
loop_
_entity_poly.entity_id
_entity_poly.type
_entity_poly.pdbx_seq_one_letter_code
_entity_poly.pdbx_strand_id
1 'polypeptide(L)'
;MTTLTAGEYHIRNGRWPVARNLLEDKSGHPKAVFTLWQDSQVRGPWKFEPARDIHHGFIFSNAGAPTGVLPPQGDDQKLFGFLLGEEPTVWKVTHVPSAGKNSFVITSAADGKFWYSIPPRPGADSTIPPQVPRLRSKSGGCSLTRLSLLLILLK
;
A
#
# COMPACT_ATOMS: atom_id res chain seq x y z
N MET A 1 10.00 -0.36 -22.63
CA MET A 1 9.08 -0.34 -21.46
C MET A 1 9.88 -0.76 -20.25
N THR A 2 9.79 -0.02 -19.13
CA THR A 2 10.46 -0.42 -17.88
C THR A 2 9.57 -1.46 -17.21
N THR A 3 10.03 -2.69 -17.11
CA THR A 3 9.32 -3.74 -16.36
C THR A 3 9.87 -3.79 -14.94
N LEU A 4 8.99 -3.81 -13.93
CA LEU A 4 9.43 -4.04 -12.56
C LEU A 4 9.98 -5.46 -12.44
N THR A 5 11.14 -5.62 -11.81
CA THR A 5 11.74 -6.93 -11.52
C THR A 5 11.49 -7.32 -10.07
N ALA A 6 11.76 -8.58 -9.71
CA ALA A 6 11.83 -8.96 -8.31
C ALA A 6 12.99 -8.21 -7.62
N GLY A 7 12.83 -7.88 -6.34
CA GLY A 7 13.85 -7.17 -5.59
C GLY A 7 13.31 -6.32 -4.45
N GLU A 8 14.19 -5.48 -3.91
CA GLU A 8 13.88 -4.55 -2.83
C GLU A 8 13.70 -3.13 -3.34
N TYR A 9 12.65 -2.45 -2.88
CA TYR A 9 12.20 -1.15 -3.38
C TYR A 9 11.68 -0.25 -2.26
N HIS A 10 11.67 1.06 -2.53
CA HIS A 10 10.97 2.03 -1.68
C HIS A 10 9.72 2.54 -2.40
N ILE A 11 8.56 2.25 -1.83
CA ILE A 11 7.29 2.74 -2.36
C ILE A 11 7.01 4.13 -1.79
N ARG A 12 6.66 5.08 -2.66
CA ARG A 12 6.19 6.41 -2.27
C ARG A 12 4.86 6.74 -2.94
N ASN A 13 4.10 7.60 -2.29
CA ASN A 13 3.03 8.35 -2.91
C ASN A 13 3.51 9.80 -2.96
N GLY A 14 3.85 10.32 -4.15
CA GLY A 14 4.57 11.58 -4.28
C GLY A 14 5.86 11.60 -3.44
N ARG A 15 5.95 12.53 -2.48
CA ARG A 15 7.10 12.65 -1.56
C ARG A 15 7.01 11.77 -0.30
N TRP A 16 5.85 11.16 -0.06
CA TRP A 16 5.56 10.48 1.20
C TRP A 16 5.87 8.99 1.09
N PRO A 17 6.65 8.41 2.02
CA PRO A 17 6.88 6.98 2.02
C PRO A 17 5.61 6.21 2.32
N VAL A 18 5.45 5.05 1.71
CA VAL A 18 4.37 4.12 2.00
C VAL A 18 4.97 2.90 2.68
N ALA A 19 4.58 2.61 3.91
CA ALA A 19 5.13 1.51 4.70
C ALA A 19 4.24 1.21 5.91
N ARG A 20 4.63 0.19 6.69
CA ARG A 20 4.14 -0.02 8.05
C ARG A 20 4.79 0.97 9.02
N ASN A 21 4.06 1.33 10.08
CA ASN A 21 4.60 2.15 11.17
C ASN A 21 5.66 1.36 11.96
N LEU A 22 6.63 2.04 12.57
CA LEU A 22 7.58 1.41 13.49
C LEU A 22 6.93 0.99 14.80
N LEU A 23 6.01 1.82 15.31
CA LEU A 23 5.26 1.57 16.52
C LEU A 23 3.96 0.86 16.15
N GLU A 24 3.98 -0.46 16.32
CA GLU A 24 2.80 -1.31 16.17
C GLU A 24 2.54 -2.02 17.49
N ASP A 25 1.28 -2.32 17.76
CA ASP A 25 0.94 -3.19 18.87
C ASP A 25 1.49 -4.61 18.63
N LYS A 26 1.67 -5.38 19.72
CA LYS A 26 2.22 -6.75 19.69
C LYS A 26 1.20 -7.82 19.31
N SER A 27 -0.02 -7.46 18.91
CA SER A 27 -1.00 -8.46 18.47
C SER A 27 -0.56 -9.10 17.15
N GLY A 28 -0.98 -10.34 16.94
CA GLY A 28 -0.86 -11.01 15.63
C GLY A 28 -1.89 -10.54 14.60
N HIS A 29 -2.66 -9.47 14.88
CA HIS A 29 -3.61 -8.95 13.90
C HIS A 29 -2.87 -8.32 12.71
N PRO A 30 -3.48 -8.36 11.51
CA PRO A 30 -2.97 -7.67 10.32
C PRO A 30 -2.60 -6.22 10.61
N LYS A 31 -1.43 -5.80 10.13
CA LYS A 31 -0.90 -4.46 10.36
C LYS A 31 -1.13 -3.57 9.16
N ALA A 32 -1.86 -2.47 9.35
CA ALA A 32 -2.17 -1.57 8.25
C ALA A 32 -0.91 -0.91 7.66
N VAL A 33 -0.91 -0.76 6.34
CA VAL A 33 0.08 -0.01 5.58
C VAL A 33 -0.44 1.39 5.34
N PHE A 34 0.39 2.40 5.59
CA PHE A 34 0.00 3.80 5.48
C PHE A 34 0.97 4.59 4.60
N THR A 35 0.49 5.73 4.10
CA THR A 35 1.37 6.82 3.71
C THR A 35 1.85 7.50 4.99
N LEU A 36 3.16 7.53 5.22
CA LEU A 36 3.77 8.14 6.41
C LEU A 36 4.25 9.56 6.11
N TRP A 37 4.62 10.30 7.15
CA TRP A 37 5.25 11.60 6.98
C TRP A 37 6.63 11.46 6.33
N GLN A 38 7.09 12.52 5.67
CA GLN A 38 8.31 12.49 4.86
C GLN A 38 9.56 12.16 5.70
N ASP A 39 9.56 12.57 6.96
CA ASP A 39 10.57 12.37 7.98
C ASP A 39 10.32 11.14 8.86
N SER A 40 9.24 10.39 8.61
CA SER A 40 8.98 9.14 9.33
C SER A 40 10.04 8.10 8.99
N GLN A 41 10.57 7.46 10.04
CA GLN A 41 11.36 6.26 9.86
C GLN A 41 10.45 5.13 9.35
N VAL A 42 10.88 4.47 8.27
CA VAL A 42 10.15 3.36 7.64
C VAL A 42 10.73 2.02 8.07
N ARG A 43 9.87 1.02 8.23
CA ARG A 43 10.29 -0.34 8.59
C ARG A 43 10.80 -1.10 7.36
N GLY A 44 12.06 -0.84 7.00
CA GLY A 44 12.79 -1.53 5.93
C GLY A 44 12.24 -1.29 4.51
N PRO A 45 12.90 -1.83 3.48
CA PRO A 45 12.41 -1.77 2.11
C PRO A 45 11.19 -2.69 1.92
N TRP A 46 10.50 -2.50 0.80
CA TRP A 46 9.52 -3.44 0.29
C TRP A 46 10.22 -4.52 -0.51
N LYS A 47 9.89 -5.78 -0.28
CA LYS A 47 10.39 -6.89 -1.07
C LYS A 47 9.30 -7.38 -2.01
N PHE A 48 9.61 -7.38 -3.30
CA PHE A 48 8.75 -7.83 -4.39
C PHE A 48 9.25 -9.18 -4.87
N GLU A 49 8.38 -10.19 -4.78
CA GLU A 49 8.66 -11.57 -5.20
C GLU A 49 7.65 -11.99 -6.26
N PRO A 50 8.05 -12.74 -7.30
CA PRO A 50 7.09 -13.24 -8.27
C PRO A 50 6.15 -14.24 -7.61
N ALA A 51 4.84 -14.11 -7.88
CA ALA A 51 3.86 -15.07 -7.40
C ALA A 51 4.07 -16.43 -8.09
N ARG A 52 3.85 -17.53 -7.34
CA ARG A 52 4.07 -18.89 -7.86
C ARG A 52 3.07 -19.32 -8.93
N ASP A 53 1.89 -18.70 -8.99
CA ASP A 53 0.78 -19.16 -9.84
C ASP A 53 0.22 -18.12 -10.85
N ILE A 54 -0.05 -18.66 -12.05
CA ILE A 54 -0.83 -18.28 -13.24
C ILE A 54 -0.85 -16.87 -13.88
N HIS A 55 -0.47 -15.75 -13.24
CA HIS A 55 -0.74 -14.43 -13.87
C HIS A 55 0.32 -13.33 -13.74
N HIS A 56 1.62 -13.66 -13.84
CA HIS A 56 2.73 -12.69 -13.91
C HIS A 56 2.64 -11.56 -12.87
N GLY A 57 2.19 -11.91 -11.66
CA GLY A 57 2.01 -10.98 -10.56
C GLY A 57 3.15 -11.05 -9.55
N PHE A 58 3.07 -10.19 -8.56
CA PHE A 58 4.01 -10.09 -7.48
C PHE A 58 3.30 -10.24 -6.13
N ILE A 59 3.99 -10.82 -5.17
CA ILE A 59 3.69 -10.69 -3.75
C ILE A 59 4.62 -9.61 -3.21
N PHE A 60 4.07 -8.63 -2.51
CA PHE A 60 4.88 -7.63 -1.82
C PHE A 60 4.87 -7.90 -0.33
N SER A 61 6.03 -7.73 0.29
CA SER A 61 6.17 -7.78 1.73
C SER A 61 6.87 -6.53 2.25
N ASN A 62 6.49 -6.10 3.45
CA ASN A 62 7.17 -5.04 4.19
C ASN A 62 7.35 -5.48 5.64
N ALA A 63 8.56 -5.27 6.16
CA ALA A 63 8.96 -5.72 7.49
C ALA A 63 8.68 -7.22 7.74
N GLY A 64 9.04 -8.05 6.76
CA GLY A 64 8.93 -9.51 6.86
C GLY A 64 7.52 -10.10 6.74
N ALA A 65 6.49 -9.26 6.57
CA ALA A 65 5.11 -9.71 6.41
C ALA A 65 4.64 -9.50 4.96
N PRO A 66 4.11 -10.53 4.28
CA PRO A 66 3.47 -10.34 2.99
C PRO A 66 2.19 -9.52 3.16
N THR A 67 1.75 -8.88 2.07
CA THR A 67 0.62 -7.93 2.14
C THR A 67 -0.60 -8.40 1.37
N GLY A 68 -1.76 -7.93 1.82
CA GLY A 68 -3.01 -8.14 1.11
C GLY A 68 -4.14 -7.24 1.58
N VAL A 69 -5.31 -7.45 0.97
CA VAL A 69 -6.54 -6.73 1.29
C VAL A 69 -7.46 -7.67 2.08
N LEU A 70 -7.99 -7.19 3.21
CA LEU A 70 -8.97 -7.95 3.98
C LEU A 70 -10.39 -7.68 3.43
N PRO A 71 -11.25 -8.69 3.27
CA PRO A 71 -12.68 -8.47 3.01
C PRO A 71 -13.45 -8.17 4.32
N PRO A 72 -14.64 -7.53 4.25
CA PRO A 72 -15.14 -6.63 3.21
C PRO A 72 -14.77 -5.18 3.56
N GLN A 73 -13.85 -4.55 2.83
CA GLN A 73 -13.48 -3.14 3.07
C GLN A 73 -14.23 -2.16 2.16
N GLY A 74 -15.51 -2.40 1.86
CA GLY A 74 -16.28 -1.52 0.95
C GLY A 74 -15.53 -1.17 -0.34
N ASP A 75 -15.59 0.09 -0.76
CA ASP A 75 -14.84 0.62 -1.92
C ASP A 75 -13.38 0.97 -1.59
N ASP A 76 -12.98 0.85 -0.32
CA ASP A 76 -11.67 1.28 0.16
C ASP A 76 -10.72 0.09 0.37
N GLN A 77 -9.93 -0.23 -0.66
CA GLN A 77 -8.90 -1.27 -0.54
C GLN A 77 -7.72 -0.80 0.33
N LYS A 78 -7.86 -0.97 1.64
CA LYS A 78 -6.74 -0.83 2.58
C LYS A 78 -5.81 -2.03 2.48
N LEU A 79 -4.51 -1.74 2.45
CA LEU A 79 -3.45 -2.74 2.42
C LEU A 79 -2.99 -3.05 3.84
N PHE A 80 -2.81 -4.34 4.14
CA PHE A 80 -2.33 -4.82 5.43
C PHE A 80 -1.16 -5.79 5.23
N GLY A 81 -0.21 -5.79 6.17
CA GLY A 81 0.76 -6.86 6.35
C GLY A 81 0.17 -7.98 7.19
N PHE A 82 0.19 -9.18 6.65
CA PHE A 82 -0.37 -10.40 7.24
C PHE A 82 0.68 -11.11 8.10
N LEU A 83 0.33 -11.37 9.36
CA LEU A 83 1.26 -11.87 10.38
C LEU A 83 1.01 -13.33 10.75
N LEU A 84 -0.19 -13.87 10.51
CA LEU A 84 -0.62 -15.17 11.02
C LEU A 84 -1.03 -16.14 9.90
N GLY A 85 -0.41 -16.01 8.73
CA GLY A 85 -0.58 -16.97 7.63
C GLY A 85 -1.81 -16.69 6.76
N GLU A 86 -2.34 -15.47 6.78
CA GLU A 86 -3.33 -15.07 5.78
C GLU A 86 -2.72 -15.12 4.37
N GLU A 87 -3.50 -15.60 3.41
CA GLU A 87 -3.06 -15.72 2.01
C GLU A 87 -2.76 -14.34 1.41
N PRO A 88 -1.56 -14.11 0.87
CA PRO A 88 -1.19 -12.82 0.33
C PRO A 88 -1.97 -12.48 -0.93
N THR A 89 -2.23 -11.19 -1.14
CA THR A 89 -2.81 -10.73 -2.40
C THR A 89 -1.73 -10.75 -3.47
N VAL A 90 -2.05 -11.31 -4.64
CA VAL A 90 -1.20 -11.21 -5.84
C VAL A 90 -1.50 -9.88 -6.53
N TRP A 91 -0.45 -9.14 -6.86
CA TRP A 91 -0.54 -7.80 -7.41
C TRP A 91 0.03 -7.73 -8.82
N LYS A 92 -0.62 -6.98 -9.69
CA LYS A 92 -0.09 -6.58 -11.00
C LYS A 92 0.52 -5.20 -10.88
N VAL A 93 1.73 -5.03 -11.43
CA VAL A 93 2.44 -3.76 -11.41
C VAL A 93 2.70 -3.30 -12.84
N THR A 94 2.09 -2.17 -13.22
CA THR A 94 2.12 -1.65 -14.58
C THR A 94 2.86 -0.33 -14.61
N HIS A 95 3.90 -0.21 -15.46
CA HIS A 95 4.65 1.03 -15.64
C HIS A 95 3.78 2.11 -16.30
N VAL A 96 3.91 3.34 -15.82
CA VAL A 96 3.21 4.53 -16.34
C VAL A 96 4.26 5.54 -16.81
N PRO A 97 4.75 5.44 -18.06
CA PRO A 97 5.83 6.29 -18.56
C PRO A 97 5.51 7.78 -18.52
N SER A 98 4.25 8.14 -18.75
CA SER A 98 3.77 9.54 -18.74
C SER A 98 3.91 10.21 -17.38
N ALA A 99 4.04 9.43 -16.30
CA ALA A 99 4.23 9.96 -14.95
C ALA A 99 5.67 9.83 -14.44
N GLY A 100 6.60 9.32 -15.26
CA GLY A 100 8.02 9.22 -14.93
C GLY A 100 8.63 7.83 -15.11
N LYS A 101 9.96 7.78 -15.05
CA LYS A 101 10.75 6.55 -15.25
C LYS A 101 10.41 5.45 -14.24
N ASN A 102 10.08 5.84 -13.01
CA ASN A 102 9.84 4.96 -11.86
C ASN A 102 8.40 5.13 -11.31
N SER A 103 7.42 5.24 -12.22
CA SER A 103 6.02 5.48 -11.85
C SER A 103 5.19 4.27 -12.25
N PHE A 104 4.42 3.73 -11.32
CA PHE A 104 3.75 2.45 -11.51
C PHE A 104 2.34 2.45 -10.90
N VAL A 105 1.44 1.74 -11.55
CA VAL A 105 0.11 1.45 -11.03
C VAL A 105 0.11 0.03 -10.46
N ILE A 106 -0.45 -0.11 -9.27
CA ILE A 106 -0.61 -1.40 -8.60
C ILE A 106 -2.09 -1.76 -8.55
N THR A 107 -2.43 -2.93 -9.07
CA THR A 107 -3.79 -3.48 -9.03
C THR A 107 -3.79 -4.90 -8.49
N SER A 108 -4.86 -5.26 -7.77
CA SER A 108 -5.09 -6.65 -7.36
C SER A 108 -5.27 -7.52 -8.61
N ALA A 109 -4.58 -8.65 -8.67
CA ALA A 109 -4.68 -9.58 -9.79
C ALA A 109 -6.03 -10.29 -9.84
N ALA A 110 -6.73 -10.40 -8.70
CA ALA A 110 -7.98 -11.14 -8.56
C ALA A 110 -9.18 -10.35 -9.11
N ASP A 111 -9.27 -9.06 -8.79
CA ASP A 111 -10.44 -8.21 -9.11
C ASP A 111 -10.09 -6.93 -9.88
N GLY A 112 -8.80 -6.70 -10.18
CA GLY A 112 -8.34 -5.54 -10.95
C GLY A 112 -8.44 -4.21 -10.20
N LYS A 113 -8.85 -4.21 -8.93
CA LYS A 113 -9.01 -2.99 -8.15
C LYS A 113 -7.65 -2.37 -7.81
N PHE A 114 -7.62 -1.04 -7.82
CA PHE A 114 -6.43 -0.26 -7.53
C PHE A 114 -6.13 -0.26 -6.04
N TRP A 115 -4.86 -0.48 -5.71
CA TRP A 115 -4.37 -0.03 -4.42
C TRP A 115 -4.09 1.47 -4.49
N TYR A 116 -4.63 2.20 -3.52
CA TYR A 116 -4.28 3.60 -3.30
C TYR A 116 -3.98 3.83 -1.83
N SER A 117 -3.10 4.80 -1.58
CA SER A 117 -2.83 5.32 -0.25
C SER A 117 -3.24 6.79 -0.20
N ILE A 118 -3.74 7.24 0.95
CA ILE A 118 -4.11 8.65 1.16
C ILE A 118 -2.91 9.34 1.81
N PRO A 119 -2.45 10.51 1.31
CA PRO A 119 -1.42 11.30 1.98
C PRO A 119 -1.82 11.64 3.42
N PRO A 120 -0.86 11.76 4.35
CA PRO A 120 -1.16 12.18 5.71
C PRO A 120 -1.78 13.59 5.70
N ARG A 121 -2.82 13.82 6.51
CA ARG A 121 -3.45 15.14 6.63
C ARG A 121 -2.59 16.08 7.47
N PRO A 122 -2.31 17.33 7.01
CA PRO A 122 -1.69 18.36 7.85
C PRO A 122 -2.41 18.48 9.20
N GLY A 123 -1.67 18.35 10.31
CA GLY A 123 -2.20 18.46 11.67
C GLY A 123 -2.75 17.16 12.29
N ALA A 124 -2.73 16.03 11.57
CA ALA A 124 -2.94 14.72 12.17
C ALA A 124 -1.61 14.24 12.78
N ASP A 125 -1.56 14.10 14.10
CA ASP A 125 -0.37 13.67 14.83
C ASP A 125 0.17 12.34 14.29
N SER A 126 1.42 12.32 13.87
CA SER A 126 2.15 11.17 13.32
C SER A 126 2.34 10.04 14.33
N THR A 127 2.23 10.35 15.62
CA THR A 127 2.42 9.39 16.72
C THR A 127 1.15 8.63 17.07
N ILE A 128 -0.01 9.10 16.61
CA ILE A 128 -1.29 8.47 16.87
C ILE A 128 -1.71 7.79 15.56
N PRO A 129 -1.74 6.44 15.49
CA PRO A 129 -2.32 5.79 14.33
C PRO A 129 -3.72 6.36 14.12
N PRO A 130 -4.14 6.68 12.87
CA PRO A 130 -5.47 7.19 12.63
C PRO A 130 -6.45 6.20 13.27
N GLN A 131 -7.03 6.60 14.41
CA GLN A 131 -8.03 5.82 15.11
C GLN A 131 -9.07 5.46 14.06
N VAL A 132 -9.34 4.16 13.89
CA VAL A 132 -10.37 3.68 12.97
C VAL A 132 -11.60 4.55 13.20
N PRO A 133 -12.05 5.37 12.23
CA PRO A 133 -13.19 6.22 12.47
C PRO A 133 -14.36 5.31 12.82
N ARG A 134 -14.89 5.42 14.04
CA ARG A 134 -16.21 4.87 14.34
C ARG A 134 -17.16 5.46 13.29
N LEU A 135 -17.77 4.57 12.50
CA LEU A 135 -18.73 4.90 11.45
C LEU A 135 -19.75 5.92 11.97
N ARG A 136 -19.54 7.20 11.66
CA ARG A 136 -20.63 8.17 11.59
C ARG A 136 -21.01 8.27 10.14
N SER A 137 -22.11 7.58 9.81
CA SER A 137 -22.91 7.85 8.63
C SER A 137 -23.27 9.33 8.62
N LYS A 138 -22.61 10.11 7.76
CA LYS A 138 -23.17 11.33 7.19
C LYS A 138 -22.90 11.32 5.69
N SER A 139 -23.99 11.09 4.96
CA SER A 139 -24.13 11.40 3.55
C SER A 139 -23.79 12.87 3.31
N GLY A 140 -22.76 13.11 2.51
CA GLY A 140 -22.34 14.44 2.09
C GLY A 140 -21.40 14.27 0.92
N GLY A 141 -21.93 14.47 -0.29
CA GLY A 141 -21.20 14.35 -1.54
C GLY A 141 -19.94 15.20 -1.53
N CYS A 142 -18.80 14.54 -1.62
CA CYS A 142 -17.54 15.17 -2.00
C CYS A 142 -16.97 14.29 -3.11
N SER A 143 -17.05 14.82 -4.34
CA SER A 143 -16.39 14.26 -5.51
C SER A 143 -14.89 14.25 -5.24
N LEU A 144 -14.39 13.09 -4.80
CA LEU A 144 -12.96 12.82 -4.73
C LEU A 144 -12.56 12.34 -6.11
N THR A 145 -11.85 13.17 -6.84
CA THR A 145 -11.03 12.81 -8.00
C THR A 145 -9.99 11.79 -7.51
N ARG A 146 -10.39 10.52 -7.38
CA ARG A 146 -9.58 9.40 -6.85
C ARG A 146 -8.66 8.90 -7.96
N LEU A 147 -7.49 9.50 -8.07
CA LEU A 147 -6.33 8.87 -8.74
C LEU A 147 -5.06 9.35 -8.03
N SER A 148 -4.81 8.79 -6.85
CA SER A 148 -3.49 8.86 -6.24
C SER A 148 -2.60 7.86 -6.96
N LEU A 149 -1.88 8.35 -7.96
CA LEU A 149 -0.84 7.60 -8.66
C LEU A 149 0.27 7.23 -7.66
N LEU A 150 0.60 5.94 -7.59
CA LEU A 150 1.69 5.45 -6.77
C LEU A 150 3.03 5.63 -7.50
N LEU A 151 4.02 6.23 -6.84
CA LEU A 151 5.38 6.36 -7.38
C LEU A 151 6.28 5.35 -6.66
N ILE A 152 6.57 4.22 -7.31
CA ILE A 152 7.54 3.27 -6.77
C ILE A 152 8.94 3.75 -7.17
N LEU A 153 9.65 4.42 -6.27
CA LEU A 153 11.04 4.79 -6.53
C LEU A 153 11.92 3.53 -6.47
N LEU A 154 12.49 3.19 -7.63
CA LEU A 154 13.48 2.13 -7.76
C LEU A 154 14.87 2.66 -7.39
N LYS A 155 15.74 1.72 -6.98
CA LYS A 155 17.17 1.86 -6.66
C LYS A 155 17.89 3.03 -7.35
#